data_AF-A0A1Q9TYI0-F1
#
_entry.id   AF-A0A1Q9TYI0-F1
#
_cell.length_a   1.000
_cell.length_b   1.000
_cell.length_c   1.000
_cell.angle_alpha   90.00
_cell.angle_beta   90.00
_cell.angle_gamma   90.00
#
_symmetry.space_group_name_H-M   'P 1'
#
loop_
_entity.id
_entity.type
_entity.pdbx_description
1 polymer ?
#
loop_
_entity_poly.entity_id
_entity_poly.type
_entity_poly.pdbx_seq_one_letter_code
_entity_poly.pdbx_strand_id
1 'polypeptide(L)'
;MRTVRDTSGEWEVPFYRALLGADGVILVGGGQSTRITGILAMAQDVPILPVAAFGGGAEQVWTNLDKVRNHATDEDMRLMGAPWSPESATDLVATLVRHADERDARARGERTRARLHRWAEACVILAAGLLLAAALSAIPLVGGPAPASATSLAALLVAPMSAAVSGALIRNSFGEGGSWLHAGVRGLGAGTVSVLLYVAAQLLTVPDLLDMLDARRLLFFVIPLGFSAGFTFDLVLERLRGEGQRIPAAGAAPDDGPGTASSAT
;
A
#
# COMPACT_ATOMS: atom_id res chain seq x y z
N MET A 1 2.57 -33.13 19.84
CA MET A 1 1.43 -32.47 20.52
C MET A 1 1.82 -32.21 21.96
N ARG A 2 1.93 -30.95 22.39
CA ARG A 2 2.29 -30.59 23.77
C ARG A 2 1.01 -30.20 24.50
N THR A 3 0.53 -31.05 25.41
CA THR A 3 -0.63 -30.74 26.26
C THR A 3 -0.20 -29.78 27.37
N VAL A 4 -0.74 -28.57 27.36
CA VAL A 4 -0.56 -27.58 28.43
C VAL A 4 -1.84 -27.56 29.27
N ARG A 5 -1.73 -27.88 30.56
CA ARG A 5 -2.86 -27.81 31.48
C ARG A 5 -2.96 -26.38 32.01
N ASP A 6 -4.09 -25.73 31.75
CA ASP A 6 -4.39 -24.43 32.34
C ASP A 6 -4.94 -24.63 33.76
N THR A 7 -4.46 -23.83 34.70
CA THR A 7 -4.91 -23.80 36.09
C THR A 7 -5.74 -22.57 36.41
N SER A 8 -5.91 -21.62 35.47
CA SER A 8 -6.86 -20.53 35.65
C SER A 8 -8.29 -21.06 35.58
N GLY A 9 -9.17 -20.57 36.46
CA GLY A 9 -10.60 -20.88 36.43
C GLY A 9 -11.35 -20.27 35.23
N GLU A 10 -10.66 -19.45 34.43
CA GLU A 10 -11.16 -18.84 33.19
C GLU A 10 -10.77 -19.72 32.00
N TRP A 11 -11.75 -20.38 31.38
CA TRP A 11 -11.54 -21.31 30.26
C TRP A 11 -11.50 -20.57 28.92
N GLU A 12 -12.00 -19.34 28.87
CA GLU A 12 -12.19 -18.54 27.66
C GLU A 12 -10.85 -18.16 27.02
N VAL A 13 -9.88 -17.73 27.83
CA VAL A 13 -8.55 -17.31 27.34
C VAL A 13 -7.81 -18.45 26.64
N PRO A 14 -7.60 -19.64 27.25
CA PRO A 14 -6.95 -20.74 26.56
C PRO A 14 -7.79 -21.26 25.37
N PHE A 15 -9.12 -21.19 25.47
CA PHE A 15 -10.01 -21.56 24.38
C PHE A 15 -9.82 -20.66 23.14
N TYR A 16 -9.88 -19.34 23.29
CA TYR A 16 -9.69 -18.42 22.18
C TYR A 16 -8.28 -18.50 21.61
N ARG A 17 -7.26 -18.69 22.47
CA ARG A 17 -5.90 -18.90 21.99
C ARG A 17 -5.77 -20.17 21.15
N ALA A 18 -6.40 -21.26 21.58
CA ALA A 18 -6.41 -22.51 20.84
C ALA A 18 -7.16 -22.36 19.51
N LEU A 19 -8.29 -21.65 19.51
CA LEU A 19 -9.06 -21.38 18.30
C LEU A 19 -8.26 -20.59 17.26
N LEU A 20 -7.57 -19.52 17.69
CA LEU A 20 -6.76 -18.67 16.81
C LEU A 20 -5.51 -19.37 16.27
N GLY A 21 -5.03 -20.40 16.98
CA GLY A 21 -3.89 -21.22 16.58
C GLY A 21 -4.27 -22.46 15.78
N ALA A 22 -5.56 -22.72 15.55
CA ALA A 22 -6.02 -23.88 14.81
C ALA A 22 -5.98 -23.62 13.29
N ASP A 23 -5.58 -24.65 12.53
CA ASP A 23 -5.58 -24.59 11.07
C ASP A 23 -6.99 -24.74 10.47
N GLY A 24 -7.93 -25.25 11.27
CA GLY A 24 -9.34 -25.39 10.93
C GLY A 24 -10.17 -25.89 12.11
N VAL A 25 -11.48 -25.70 12.05
CA VAL A 25 -12.41 -26.00 13.15
C VAL A 25 -13.64 -26.75 12.63
N ILE A 26 -13.98 -27.86 13.28
CA ILE A 26 -15.24 -28.57 13.05
C ILE A 26 -16.18 -28.22 14.20
N LEU A 27 -17.42 -27.80 13.87
CA LEU A 27 -18.44 -27.48 14.87
C LEU A 27 -19.53 -28.55 14.82
N VAL A 28 -19.82 -29.14 15.98
CA VAL A 28 -20.82 -30.21 16.12
C VAL A 28 -21.82 -29.82 17.20
N GLY A 29 -23.09 -29.66 16.84
CA GLY A 29 -24.17 -29.37 17.77
C GLY A 29 -23.92 -28.13 18.65
N GLY A 30 -24.08 -28.32 19.96
CA GLY A 30 -23.72 -27.34 20.99
C GLY A 30 -24.67 -26.14 21.08
N GLY A 31 -24.28 -25.14 21.88
CA GLY A 31 -25.08 -23.96 22.21
C GLY A 31 -24.39 -22.65 21.82
N GLN A 32 -24.49 -21.65 22.70
CA GLN A 32 -23.93 -20.31 22.46
C GLN A 32 -22.41 -20.32 22.27
N SER A 33 -21.67 -21.14 23.02
CA SER A 33 -20.23 -21.25 22.86
C SER A 33 -19.82 -21.71 21.46
N THR A 34 -20.46 -22.76 20.91
CA THR A 34 -20.22 -23.23 19.54
C THR A 34 -20.56 -22.15 18.50
N ARG A 35 -21.66 -21.42 18.71
CA ARG A 35 -22.03 -20.30 17.83
C ARG A 35 -20.99 -19.18 17.86
N ILE A 36 -20.57 -18.75 19.05
CA ILE A 36 -19.53 -17.72 19.22
C ILE A 36 -18.23 -18.17 18.55
N THR A 37 -17.87 -19.44 18.72
CA THR A 37 -16.69 -20.05 18.08
C THR A 37 -16.74 -19.93 16.57
N GLY A 38 -17.88 -20.29 15.95
CA GLY A 38 -18.05 -20.17 14.50
C GLY A 38 -17.97 -18.72 14.02
N ILE A 39 -18.58 -17.78 14.74
CA ILE A 39 -18.50 -16.35 14.41
C ILE A 39 -17.06 -15.85 14.50
N LEU A 40 -16.34 -16.18 15.58
CA LEU A 40 -14.98 -15.73 15.78
C LEU A 40 -14.02 -16.36 14.75
N ALA A 41 -14.20 -17.64 14.43
CA ALA A 41 -13.42 -18.31 13.41
C ALA A 41 -13.64 -17.68 12.02
N MET A 42 -14.89 -17.35 11.64
CA MET A 42 -15.16 -16.60 10.40
C MET A 42 -14.51 -15.21 10.42
N ALA A 43 -14.60 -14.49 11.54
CA ALA A 43 -14.01 -13.15 11.67
C ALA A 43 -12.48 -13.16 11.56
N GLN A 44 -11.84 -14.28 11.88
CA GLN A 44 -10.39 -14.47 11.83
C GLN A 44 -9.94 -15.27 10.60
N ASP A 45 -10.86 -15.49 9.65
CA ASP A 45 -10.62 -16.21 8.41
C ASP A 45 -10.15 -17.67 8.64
N VAL A 46 -10.42 -18.25 9.81
CA VAL A 46 -10.10 -19.64 10.13
C VAL A 46 -11.09 -20.55 9.39
N PRO A 47 -10.62 -21.58 8.66
CA PRO A 47 -11.50 -22.55 8.00
C PRO A 47 -12.45 -23.21 8.99
N ILE A 48 -13.75 -23.21 8.68
CA ILE A 48 -14.77 -23.83 9.54
C ILE A 48 -15.66 -24.79 8.78
N LEU A 49 -16.05 -25.87 9.45
CA LEU A 49 -17.10 -26.80 9.01
C LEU A 49 -18.15 -27.00 10.09
N PRO A 50 -19.22 -26.19 10.09
CA PRO A 50 -20.40 -26.48 10.89
C PRO A 50 -21.17 -27.69 10.35
N VAL A 51 -21.32 -28.73 11.17
CA VAL A 51 -22.09 -29.92 10.83
C VAL A 51 -23.55 -29.74 11.28
N ALA A 52 -24.40 -29.31 10.35
CA ALA A 52 -25.78 -28.92 10.66
C ALA A 52 -26.65 -30.10 11.11
N ALA A 53 -26.31 -31.34 10.72
CA ALA A 53 -27.04 -32.55 11.11
C ALA A 53 -27.21 -32.75 12.62
N PHE A 54 -26.34 -32.13 13.43
CA PHE A 54 -26.40 -32.18 14.90
C PHE A 54 -27.13 -31.00 15.55
N GLY A 55 -27.68 -30.09 14.74
CA GLY A 55 -28.49 -28.95 15.18
C GLY A 55 -27.72 -27.88 15.99
N GLY A 56 -28.46 -27.10 16.76
CA GLY A 56 -27.91 -26.22 17.80
C GLY A 56 -27.08 -25.05 17.28
N GLY A 57 -25.94 -24.79 17.93
CA GLY A 57 -25.02 -23.72 17.56
C GLY A 57 -24.36 -23.94 16.20
N ALA A 58 -24.01 -25.18 15.86
CA ALA A 58 -23.43 -25.52 14.56
C ALA A 58 -24.38 -25.22 13.39
N GLU A 59 -25.65 -25.63 13.48
CA GLU A 59 -26.67 -25.33 12.46
C GLU A 59 -26.89 -23.82 12.26
N GLN A 60 -26.88 -23.05 13.35
CA GLN A 60 -26.95 -21.59 13.28
C GLN A 60 -25.74 -20.98 12.56
N VAL A 61 -24.54 -21.53 12.77
CA VAL A 61 -23.33 -21.07 12.06
C VAL A 61 -23.42 -21.44 10.58
N TRP A 62 -23.84 -22.66 10.24
CA TRP A 62 -24.05 -23.10 8.86
C TRP A 62 -25.00 -22.18 8.10
N THR A 63 -26.13 -21.82 8.70
CA THR A 63 -27.12 -20.89 8.10
C THR A 63 -26.55 -19.50 7.81
N ASN A 64 -25.61 -19.03 8.65
CA ASN A 64 -24.95 -17.74 8.45
C ASN A 64 -23.78 -17.82 7.47
N LEU A 65 -23.06 -18.94 7.48
CA LEU A 65 -21.98 -19.25 6.55
C LEU A 65 -22.49 -19.27 5.11
N ASP A 66 -23.72 -19.73 4.89
CA ASP A 66 -24.39 -19.71 3.57
C ASP A 66 -24.43 -18.30 2.92
N LYS A 67 -24.40 -17.24 3.73
CA LYS A 67 -24.51 -15.85 3.27
C LYS A 67 -23.17 -15.19 2.96
N VAL A 68 -22.11 -15.53 3.70
CA VAL A 68 -20.77 -14.90 3.62
C VAL A 68 -19.75 -15.82 2.95
N ARG A 69 -20.07 -17.11 2.88
CA ARG A 69 -19.34 -18.23 2.26
C ARG A 69 -17.96 -18.56 2.81
N ASN A 70 -17.19 -17.65 3.43
CA ASN A 70 -15.89 -17.94 4.10
C ASN A 70 -15.08 -19.12 3.49
N HIS A 71 -14.83 -19.05 2.18
CA HIS A 71 -14.15 -20.06 1.34
C HIS A 71 -14.89 -21.37 1.05
N ALA A 72 -16.03 -21.63 1.67
CA ALA A 72 -16.89 -22.75 1.37
C ALA A 72 -17.58 -22.57 0.00
N THR A 73 -17.49 -23.60 -0.82
CA THR A 73 -18.23 -23.70 -2.08
C THR A 73 -19.67 -24.15 -1.81
N ASP A 74 -20.54 -24.02 -2.81
CA ASP A 74 -21.91 -24.53 -2.71
C ASP A 74 -21.95 -26.04 -2.42
N GLU A 75 -20.95 -26.79 -2.91
CA GLU A 75 -20.84 -28.22 -2.63
C GLU A 75 -20.46 -28.49 -1.18
N ASP A 76 -19.49 -27.72 -0.64
CA ASP A 76 -19.11 -27.83 0.78
C ASP A 76 -20.31 -27.52 1.68
N MET A 77 -21.14 -26.57 1.27
CA MET A 77 -22.31 -26.11 2.00
C MET A 77 -23.44 -27.16 1.99
N ARG A 78 -23.63 -27.86 0.87
CA ARG A 78 -24.49 -29.03 0.79
C ARG A 78 -23.98 -30.16 1.69
N LEU A 79 -22.68 -30.44 1.65
CA LEU A 79 -22.06 -31.49 2.47
C LEU A 79 -22.26 -31.22 3.96
N MET A 80 -22.03 -29.99 4.41
CA MET A 80 -22.23 -29.54 5.79
C MET A 80 -23.70 -29.61 6.26
N GLY A 81 -24.64 -29.45 5.32
CA GLY A 81 -26.08 -29.50 5.55
C GLY A 81 -26.72 -30.89 5.37
N ALA A 82 -25.96 -31.88 4.89
CA ALA A 82 -26.49 -33.20 4.57
C ALA A 82 -26.83 -34.00 5.84
N PRO A 83 -27.79 -34.95 5.76
CA PRO A 83 -28.01 -35.92 6.83
C PRO A 83 -26.73 -36.72 7.13
N TRP A 84 -26.48 -37.00 8.41
CA TRP A 84 -25.28 -37.71 8.82
C TRP A 84 -25.25 -39.16 8.30
N SER A 85 -24.13 -39.56 7.71
CA SER A 85 -23.81 -40.91 7.26
C SER A 85 -22.45 -41.38 7.81
N PRO A 86 -22.12 -42.68 7.72
CA PRO A 86 -20.81 -43.20 8.11
C PRO A 86 -19.63 -42.53 7.38
N GLU A 87 -19.83 -42.07 6.15
CA GLU A 87 -18.82 -41.42 5.30
C GLU A 87 -18.68 -39.93 5.57
N SER A 88 -19.69 -39.29 6.18
CA SER A 88 -19.74 -37.83 6.40
C SER A 88 -18.51 -37.30 7.12
N ALA A 89 -17.98 -38.04 8.10
CA ALA A 89 -16.78 -37.63 8.83
C ALA A 89 -15.55 -37.54 7.92
N THR A 90 -15.37 -38.51 7.03
CA THR A 90 -14.25 -38.56 6.08
C THR A 90 -14.36 -37.41 5.09
N ASP A 91 -15.54 -37.19 4.53
CA ASP A 91 -15.76 -36.14 3.53
C ASP A 91 -15.58 -34.74 4.13
N LEU A 92 -16.12 -34.51 5.33
CA LEU A 92 -15.95 -33.24 6.04
C LEU A 92 -14.48 -32.97 6.38
N VAL A 93 -13.76 -33.96 6.92
CA VAL A 93 -12.33 -33.78 7.23
C VAL A 93 -11.52 -33.52 5.95
N ALA A 94 -11.82 -34.22 4.86
CA ALA A 94 -11.15 -33.97 3.57
C ALA A 94 -11.38 -32.53 3.07
N THR A 95 -12.61 -32.02 3.18
CA THR A 95 -12.94 -30.63 2.87
C THR A 95 -12.18 -29.64 3.77
N LEU A 96 -12.09 -29.92 5.08
CA LEU A 96 -11.38 -29.04 6.01
C LEU A 96 -9.90 -28.95 5.68
N VAL A 97 -9.26 -30.09 5.40
CA VAL A 97 -7.85 -30.16 5.02
C VAL A 97 -7.62 -29.37 3.73
N ARG A 98 -8.50 -29.52 2.73
CA ARG A 98 -8.41 -28.72 1.49
C ARG A 98 -8.46 -27.22 1.78
N HIS A 99 -9.39 -26.76 2.61
CA HIS A 99 -9.47 -25.34 2.96
C HIS A 99 -8.26 -24.84 3.75
N ALA A 100 -7.72 -25.66 4.66
CA ALA A 100 -6.49 -25.34 5.39
C ALA A 100 -5.30 -25.22 4.43
N ASP A 101 -5.13 -26.16 3.50
CA ASP A 101 -4.06 -26.16 2.50
C ASP A 101 -4.14 -24.95 1.56
N GLU A 102 -5.36 -24.58 1.12
CA GLU A 102 -5.60 -23.39 0.30
C GLU A 102 -5.24 -22.10 1.03
N ARG A 103 -5.65 -21.96 2.31
CA ARG A 103 -5.29 -20.81 3.16
C ARG A 103 -3.78 -20.72 3.32
N ASP A 104 -3.11 -21.83 3.56
CA ASP A 104 -1.66 -21.91 3.69
C ASP A 104 -0.94 -21.52 2.40
N ALA A 105 -1.43 -21.99 1.25
CA ALA A 105 -0.90 -21.61 -0.06
C ALA A 105 -1.05 -20.11 -0.32
N ARG A 106 -2.19 -19.51 0.03
CA ARG A 106 -2.43 -18.06 -0.07
C ARG A 106 -1.50 -17.28 0.85
N ALA A 107 -1.38 -17.67 2.11
CA ALA A 107 -0.47 -17.04 3.08
C ALA A 107 1.00 -17.11 2.60
N ARG A 108 1.43 -18.23 2.00
CA ARG A 108 2.76 -18.35 1.36
C ARG A 108 2.91 -17.42 0.16
N GLY A 109 1.88 -17.31 -0.69
CA GLY A 109 1.86 -16.40 -1.83
C GLY A 109 1.96 -14.94 -1.42
N GLU A 110 1.20 -14.52 -0.42
CA GLU A 110 1.23 -13.16 0.14
C GLU A 110 2.58 -12.83 0.76
N ARG A 111 3.16 -13.75 1.54
CA ARG A 111 4.52 -13.58 2.08
C ARG A 111 5.56 -13.41 0.97
N THR A 112 5.41 -14.14 -0.14
CA THR A 112 6.31 -14.03 -1.29
C THR A 112 6.14 -12.69 -1.99
N ARG A 113 4.90 -12.24 -2.23
CA ARG A 113 4.61 -10.92 -2.80
C ARG A 113 5.12 -9.80 -1.90
N ALA A 114 4.90 -9.88 -0.59
CA ALA A 114 5.41 -8.92 0.38
C ALA A 114 6.95 -8.89 0.42
N ARG A 115 7.63 -10.02 0.19
CA ARG A 115 9.09 -10.04 0.00
C ARG A 115 9.47 -9.34 -1.29
N LEU A 116 8.83 -9.65 -2.41
CA LEU A 116 9.11 -9.02 -3.70
C LEU A 116 8.88 -7.50 -3.67
N HIS A 117 7.79 -7.04 -3.05
CA HIS A 117 7.53 -5.62 -2.85
C HIS A 117 8.64 -4.95 -2.04
N ARG A 118 9.06 -5.52 -0.91
CA ARG A 118 10.19 -5.01 -0.11
C ARG A 118 11.50 -4.98 -0.89
N TRP A 119 11.79 -6.01 -1.69
CA TRP A 119 12.98 -6.05 -2.54
C TRP A 119 12.94 -4.96 -3.60
N ALA A 120 11.79 -4.77 -4.24
CA ALA A 120 11.62 -3.75 -5.26
C ALA A 120 11.74 -2.32 -4.67
N GLU A 121 11.18 -2.08 -3.47
CA GLU A 121 11.39 -0.84 -2.71
C GLU A 121 12.88 -0.61 -2.40
N ALA A 122 13.59 -1.63 -1.91
CA ALA A 122 15.02 -1.54 -1.64
C ALA A 122 15.83 -1.23 -2.91
N CYS A 123 15.50 -1.87 -4.03
CA CYS A 123 16.13 -1.60 -5.33
C CYS A 123 15.90 -0.16 -5.80
N VAL A 124 14.71 0.40 -5.59
CA VAL A 124 14.41 1.79 -5.96
C VAL A 124 15.18 2.78 -5.09
N ILE A 125 15.24 2.55 -3.77
CA ILE A 125 16.04 3.39 -2.87
C ILE A 125 17.52 3.32 -3.24
N LEU A 126 18.04 2.12 -3.54
CA LEU A 126 19.41 1.94 -3.99
C LEU A 126 19.67 2.65 -5.33
N ALA A 127 18.76 2.54 -6.30
CA ALA A 127 18.86 3.25 -7.58
C ALA A 127 18.85 4.78 -7.39
N ALA A 128 17.99 5.30 -6.51
CA ALA A 128 17.97 6.73 -6.17
C ALA A 128 19.30 7.18 -5.52
N GLY A 129 19.83 6.40 -4.57
CA GLY A 129 21.12 6.65 -3.95
C GLY A 129 22.28 6.65 -4.97
N LEU A 130 22.26 5.71 -5.92
CA LEU A 130 23.25 5.67 -7.00
C LEU A 130 23.16 6.88 -7.95
N LEU A 131 21.95 7.32 -8.30
CA LEU A 131 21.75 8.54 -9.10
C LEU A 131 22.26 9.79 -8.38
N LEU A 132 22.04 9.90 -7.08
CA LEU A 132 22.58 11.00 -6.27
C LEU A 132 24.10 10.95 -6.18
N ALA A 133 24.68 9.76 -5.95
CA ALA A 133 26.13 9.59 -5.94
C ALA A 133 26.75 9.94 -7.30
N ALA A 134 26.11 9.53 -8.40
CA ALA A 134 26.53 9.90 -9.76
C ALA A 134 26.48 11.42 -9.97
N ALA A 135 25.41 12.10 -9.53
CA ALA A 135 25.32 13.56 -9.59
C ALA A 135 26.46 14.24 -8.80
N LEU A 136 26.75 13.77 -7.58
CA LEU A 136 27.83 14.32 -6.76
C LEU A 136 29.23 14.04 -7.34
N SER A 137 29.41 12.90 -8.01
CA SER A 137 30.68 12.55 -8.67
C SER A 137 31.03 13.50 -9.83
N ALA A 138 30.07 14.23 -10.39
CA ALA A 138 30.33 15.23 -11.42
C ALA A 138 31.18 16.41 -10.90
N ILE A 139 31.11 16.73 -9.60
CA ILE A 139 31.82 17.87 -9.00
C ILE A 139 33.35 17.74 -9.14
N PRO A 140 34.00 16.63 -8.73
CA PRO A 140 35.45 16.46 -8.92
C PRO A 140 35.85 16.16 -10.38
N LEU A 141 34.93 15.64 -11.21
CA LEU A 141 35.21 15.30 -12.60
C LEU A 141 35.25 16.52 -13.53
N VAL A 142 34.57 17.60 -13.17
CA VAL A 142 34.60 18.86 -13.92
C VAL A 142 35.81 19.68 -13.47
N GLY A 143 36.63 20.05 -14.45
CA GLY A 143 37.83 20.87 -14.25
C GLY A 143 37.53 22.28 -13.75
N GLY A 144 38.59 23.06 -13.51
CA GLY A 144 38.49 24.47 -13.11
C GLY A 144 37.97 25.38 -14.24
N PRO A 145 38.07 26.72 -14.06
CA PRO A 145 37.57 27.70 -15.02
C PRO A 145 38.17 27.48 -16.41
N ALA A 146 37.31 27.26 -17.40
CA ALA A 146 37.69 27.04 -18.79
C ALA A 146 36.54 27.47 -19.71
N PRO A 147 36.80 27.69 -21.01
CA PRO A 147 35.74 27.88 -21.99
C PRO A 147 34.73 26.73 -21.94
N ALA A 148 33.46 27.03 -22.20
CA ALA A 148 32.38 26.05 -22.13
C ALA A 148 32.66 24.85 -23.06
N SER A 149 33.05 23.72 -22.46
CA SER A 149 33.22 22.45 -23.15
C SER A 149 31.90 21.67 -23.17
N ALA A 150 31.73 20.80 -24.17
CA ALA A 150 30.58 19.89 -24.23
C ALA A 150 30.47 19.03 -22.96
N THR A 151 31.59 18.65 -22.33
CA THR A 151 31.61 17.87 -21.09
C THR A 151 31.11 18.68 -19.89
N SER A 152 31.54 19.94 -19.75
CA SER A 152 31.07 20.83 -18.67
C SER A 152 29.59 21.15 -18.80
N LEU A 153 29.11 21.40 -20.02
CA LEU A 153 27.69 21.62 -20.28
C LEU A 153 26.85 20.36 -20.03
N ALA A 154 27.33 19.19 -20.47
CA ALA A 154 26.67 17.92 -20.19
C ALA A 154 26.60 17.65 -18.68
N ALA A 155 27.68 17.91 -17.93
CA ALA A 155 27.69 17.76 -16.47
C ALA A 155 26.69 18.69 -15.78
N LEU A 156 26.62 19.97 -16.20
CA LEU A 156 25.68 20.96 -15.68
C LEU A 156 24.21 20.63 -15.97
N LEU A 157 23.93 19.81 -16.99
CA LEU A 157 22.59 19.34 -17.31
C LEU A 157 22.28 18.01 -16.60
N VAL A 158 23.13 17.01 -16.76
CA VAL A 158 22.86 15.63 -16.35
C VAL A 158 22.93 15.45 -14.83
N ALA A 159 23.88 16.11 -14.15
CA ALA A 159 24.02 15.97 -12.71
C ALA A 159 22.78 16.45 -11.93
N PRO A 160 22.27 17.68 -12.12
CA PRO A 160 21.06 18.13 -11.44
C PRO A 160 19.78 17.40 -11.88
N MET A 161 19.68 16.94 -13.14
CA MET A 161 18.57 16.08 -13.56
C MET A 161 18.58 14.73 -12.84
N SER A 162 19.76 14.12 -12.70
CA SER A 162 19.93 12.87 -11.94
C SER A 162 19.59 13.06 -10.46
N ALA A 163 20.00 14.20 -9.89
CA ALA A 163 19.65 14.59 -8.54
C ALA A 163 18.13 14.80 -8.37
N ALA A 164 17.45 15.41 -9.35
CA ALA A 164 16.00 15.59 -9.35
C ALA A 164 15.24 14.26 -9.42
N VAL A 165 15.64 13.34 -10.29
CA VAL A 165 15.08 11.98 -10.36
C VAL A 165 15.29 11.26 -9.02
N SER A 166 16.48 11.36 -8.43
CA SER A 166 16.74 10.81 -7.09
C SER A 166 15.80 11.38 -6.03
N GLY A 167 15.61 12.71 -6.00
CA GLY A 167 14.72 13.37 -5.05
C GLY A 167 13.27 12.89 -5.18
N ALA A 168 12.76 12.78 -6.42
CA ALA A 168 11.41 12.30 -6.69
C ALA A 168 11.22 10.83 -6.29
N LEU A 169 12.20 9.96 -6.58
CA LEU A 169 12.15 8.55 -6.18
C LEU A 169 12.16 8.37 -4.65
N ILE A 170 13.00 9.13 -3.94
CA ILE A 170 13.02 9.11 -2.48
C ILE A 170 11.68 9.59 -1.92
N ARG A 171 11.12 10.69 -2.45
CA ARG A 171 9.81 11.18 -2.02
C ARG A 171 8.71 10.13 -2.23
N ASN A 172 8.67 9.48 -3.39
CA ASN A 172 7.66 8.46 -3.68
C ASN A 172 7.84 7.21 -2.80
N SER A 173 9.06 6.92 -2.31
CA SER A 173 9.29 5.81 -1.36
C SER A 173 8.63 6.05 0.00
N PHE A 174 8.31 7.30 0.35
CA PHE A 174 7.55 7.64 1.55
C PHE A 174 6.02 7.68 1.34
N GLY A 175 5.54 7.51 0.10
CA GLY A 175 4.12 7.54 -0.23
C GLY A 175 3.54 6.14 -0.43
N GLU A 176 2.27 5.95 -0.05
CA GLU A 176 1.55 4.68 -0.28
C GLU A 176 1.11 4.57 -1.75
N GLY A 177 1.63 3.58 -2.49
CA GLY A 177 1.02 3.12 -3.74
C GLY A 177 1.34 3.88 -5.04
N GLY A 178 2.33 4.79 -5.05
CA GLY A 178 2.71 5.54 -6.26
C GLY A 178 3.56 4.72 -7.24
N SER A 179 3.25 4.79 -8.54
CA SER A 179 4.07 4.14 -9.58
C SER A 179 5.42 4.85 -9.77
N TRP A 180 6.52 4.13 -9.52
CA TRP A 180 7.88 4.66 -9.53
C TRP A 180 8.29 5.31 -10.86
N LEU A 181 7.76 4.79 -11.97
CA LEU A 181 7.99 5.35 -13.30
C LEU A 181 7.45 6.78 -13.42
N HIS A 182 6.25 7.04 -12.90
CA HIS A 182 5.67 8.39 -12.97
C HIS A 182 6.44 9.36 -12.06
N ALA A 183 6.89 8.91 -10.89
CA ALA A 183 7.75 9.71 -10.01
C ALA A 183 9.07 10.09 -10.71
N GLY A 184 9.74 9.12 -11.35
CA GLY A 184 10.97 9.38 -12.11
C GLY A 184 10.77 10.37 -13.26
N VAL A 185 9.70 10.21 -14.05
CA VAL A 185 9.37 11.13 -15.16
C VAL A 185 9.08 12.55 -14.66
N ARG A 186 8.37 12.69 -13.53
CA ARG A 186 8.11 14.00 -12.93
C ARG A 186 9.37 14.64 -12.37
N GLY A 187 10.22 13.86 -11.70
CA GLY A 187 11.53 14.32 -11.23
C GLY A 187 12.42 14.81 -12.37
N LEU A 188 12.45 14.07 -13.48
CA LEU A 188 13.17 14.47 -14.70
C LEU A 188 12.65 15.80 -15.26
N GLY A 189 11.32 15.94 -15.36
CA GLY A 189 10.66 17.16 -15.82
C GLY A 189 11.00 18.37 -14.93
N ALA A 190 10.85 18.23 -13.61
CA ALA A 190 11.17 19.26 -12.64
C ALA A 190 12.65 19.67 -12.71
N GLY A 191 13.57 18.69 -12.76
CA GLY A 191 15.00 18.94 -12.90
C GLY A 191 15.34 19.70 -14.19
N THR A 192 14.75 19.29 -15.32
CA THR A 192 14.94 19.96 -16.61
C THR A 192 14.53 21.43 -16.55
N VAL A 193 13.33 21.72 -16.02
CA VAL A 193 12.82 23.09 -15.88
C VAL A 193 13.72 23.92 -14.96
N SER A 194 14.12 23.37 -13.80
CA SER A 194 15.01 24.07 -12.87
C SER A 194 16.37 24.41 -13.47
N VAL A 195 16.97 23.49 -14.23
CA VAL A 195 18.26 23.73 -14.90
C VAL A 195 18.12 24.79 -15.98
N LEU A 196 17.10 24.70 -16.84
CA LEU A 196 16.87 25.69 -17.89
C LEU A 196 16.65 27.10 -17.31
N LEU A 197 15.84 27.21 -16.26
CA LEU A 197 15.62 28.48 -15.57
C LEU A 197 16.90 29.03 -14.95
N TYR A 198 17.72 28.17 -14.34
CA TYR A 198 19.00 28.57 -13.77
C TYR A 198 19.96 29.07 -14.84
N VAL A 199 20.15 28.33 -15.93
CA VAL A 199 21.04 28.69 -17.03
C VAL A 199 20.56 29.99 -17.70
N ALA A 200 19.26 30.13 -17.95
CA ALA A 200 18.69 31.36 -18.51
C ALA A 200 18.94 32.56 -17.59
N ALA A 201 18.76 32.40 -16.27
CA ALA A 201 19.04 33.46 -15.30
C ALA A 201 20.52 33.86 -15.31
N GLN A 202 21.44 32.89 -15.39
CA GLN A 202 22.89 33.17 -15.43
C GLN A 202 23.31 33.85 -16.74
N LEU A 203 22.76 33.46 -17.88
CA LEU A 203 23.06 34.12 -19.17
C LEU A 203 22.52 35.55 -19.24
N LEU A 204 21.39 35.82 -18.57
CA LEU A 204 20.84 37.17 -18.48
C LEU A 204 21.66 38.10 -17.58
N THR A 205 22.28 37.56 -16.52
CA THR A 205 23.08 38.37 -15.57
C THR A 205 24.55 38.47 -15.98
N VAL A 206 25.09 37.43 -16.63
CA VAL A 206 26.48 37.34 -17.07
C VAL A 206 26.51 36.82 -18.51
N PRO A 207 26.45 37.68 -19.53
CA PRO A 207 26.39 37.25 -20.93
C PRO A 207 27.66 36.51 -21.38
N ASP A 208 28.82 36.83 -20.78
CA ASP A 208 30.12 36.21 -21.08
C ASP A 208 30.38 34.92 -20.26
N LEU A 209 29.34 34.35 -19.61
CA LEU A 209 29.45 33.16 -18.76
C LEU A 209 30.08 31.96 -19.49
N LEU A 210 29.80 31.82 -20.79
CA LEU A 210 30.27 30.69 -21.59
C LEU A 210 31.77 30.79 -21.93
N ASP A 211 32.35 31.98 -21.87
CA ASP A 211 33.76 32.20 -22.19
C ASP A 211 34.68 31.79 -21.04
N MET A 212 34.21 31.93 -19.79
CA MET A 212 34.94 31.57 -18.57
C MET A 212 34.03 30.84 -17.57
N LEU A 213 33.63 29.61 -17.93
CA LEU A 213 32.69 28.81 -17.17
C LEU A 213 33.37 28.09 -16.00
N ASP A 214 33.07 28.49 -14.75
CA ASP A 214 33.41 27.72 -13.55
C ASP A 214 32.29 26.72 -13.22
N ALA A 215 32.15 25.69 -14.07
CA ALA A 215 31.11 24.69 -13.97
C ALA A 215 31.14 23.92 -12.63
N ARG A 216 32.32 23.76 -12.03
CA ARG A 216 32.46 23.12 -10.71
C ARG A 216 31.73 23.90 -9.61
N ARG A 217 31.87 25.23 -9.56
CA ARG A 217 31.13 26.07 -8.60
C ARG A 217 29.63 26.04 -8.84
N LEU A 218 29.21 26.07 -10.10
CA LEU A 218 27.80 26.01 -10.47
C LEU A 218 27.18 24.67 -10.02
N LEU A 219 27.88 23.54 -10.20
CA LEU A 219 27.39 22.22 -9.76
C LEU A 219 27.07 22.14 -8.26
N PHE A 220 27.84 22.80 -7.40
CA PHE A 220 27.53 22.87 -5.95
C PHE A 220 26.17 23.50 -5.65
N PHE A 221 25.68 24.36 -6.54
CA PHE A 221 24.39 25.03 -6.39
C PHE A 221 23.26 24.29 -7.13
N VAL A 222 23.51 23.88 -8.38
CA VAL A 222 22.46 23.30 -9.23
C VAL A 222 22.09 21.88 -8.80
N ILE A 223 23.02 21.09 -8.24
CA ILE A 223 22.72 19.73 -7.75
C ILE A 223 21.69 19.75 -6.59
N PRO A 224 21.91 20.50 -5.48
CA PRO A 224 20.90 20.63 -4.43
C PRO A 224 19.57 21.22 -4.91
N LEU A 225 19.63 22.18 -5.84
CA LEU A 225 18.43 22.77 -6.44
C LEU A 225 17.63 21.73 -7.22
N GLY A 226 18.28 20.95 -8.08
CA GLY A 226 17.65 19.87 -8.85
C GLY A 226 17.04 18.81 -7.94
N PHE A 227 17.78 18.36 -6.92
CA PHE A 227 17.27 17.44 -5.90
C PHE A 227 16.01 17.98 -5.22
N SER A 228 16.07 19.23 -4.76
CA SER A 228 14.95 19.88 -4.06
C SER A 228 13.73 20.03 -4.96
N ALA A 229 13.93 20.38 -6.23
CA ALA A 229 12.86 20.47 -7.23
C ALA A 229 12.18 19.11 -7.42
N GLY A 230 12.95 18.04 -7.66
CA GLY A 230 12.41 16.70 -7.80
C GLY A 230 11.69 16.18 -6.55
N PHE A 231 12.26 16.45 -5.36
CA PHE A 231 11.67 16.03 -4.09
C PHE A 231 10.35 16.73 -3.76
N THR A 232 10.18 17.99 -4.19
CA THR A 232 9.03 18.83 -3.82
C THR A 232 7.98 18.98 -4.91
N PHE A 233 8.28 18.65 -6.16
CA PHE A 233 7.39 18.87 -7.30
C PHE A 233 6.00 18.23 -7.13
N ASP A 234 5.94 16.99 -6.66
CA ASP A 234 4.67 16.29 -6.45
C ASP A 234 3.79 16.99 -5.40
N LEU A 235 4.38 17.57 -4.35
CA LEU A 235 3.64 18.31 -3.33
C LEU A 235 2.96 19.55 -3.92
N VAL A 236 3.66 20.28 -4.80
CA VAL A 236 3.11 21.45 -5.49
C VAL A 236 1.99 21.02 -6.44
N LEU A 237 2.20 19.96 -7.21
CA LEU A 237 1.21 19.45 -8.15
C LEU A 237 -0.05 18.95 -7.45
N GLU A 238 0.09 18.24 -6.33
CA GLU A 238 -1.02 17.79 -5.49
C GLU A 238 -1.80 18.97 -4.92
N ARG A 239 -1.12 20.02 -4.44
CA ARG A 239 -1.80 21.23 -3.97
C ARG A 239 -2.57 21.93 -5.07
N LEU A 240 -1.99 22.10 -6.26
CA LEU A 240 -2.66 22.73 -7.40
C LEU A 240 -3.90 21.94 -7.85
N ARG A 241 -3.82 20.60 -7.81
CA ARG A 241 -4.97 19.73 -8.12
C ARG A 241 -6.05 19.78 -7.04
N GLY A 242 -5.66 19.81 -5.77
CA GLY A 242 -6.59 19.88 -4.63
C GLY A 242 -7.32 21.22 -4.51
N GLU A 243 -6.68 22.32 -4.90
CA GLU A 243 -7.30 23.66 -4.92
C GLU A 243 -8.31 23.82 -6.07
N GLY A 244 -8.08 23.18 -7.23
CA GLY A 244 -9.02 23.18 -8.36
C GLY A 244 -10.36 22.49 -8.07
N GLN A 245 -10.44 21.66 -7.02
CA GLN A 245 -11.65 20.91 -6.66
C GLN A 245 -12.46 21.56 -5.54
N ARG A 246 -11.97 22.65 -4.94
CA ARG A 246 -12.67 23.46 -3.93
C ARG A 246 -13.20 24.77 -4.50
N ILE A 247 -13.91 24.71 -5.63
CA ILE A 247 -14.90 25.76 -5.94
C ILE A 247 -16.21 25.26 -5.32
N PRO A 248 -16.67 25.83 -4.19
CA PRO A 248 -18.02 25.53 -3.73
C PRO A 248 -18.98 26.03 -4.82
N ALA A 249 -19.97 25.22 -5.15
CA ALA A 249 -21.12 25.65 -5.93
C ALA A 249 -21.82 26.80 -5.17
N ALA A 250 -21.37 28.03 -5.41
CA ALA A 250 -22.05 29.25 -4.98
C ALA A 250 -23.32 29.36 -5.82
N GLY A 251 -24.41 28.77 -5.32
CA GLY A 251 -25.69 28.79 -6.02
C GLY A 251 -26.82 27.99 -5.38
N ALA A 252 -26.73 27.58 -4.11
CA ALA A 252 -27.91 27.12 -3.38
C ALA A 252 -28.58 28.34 -2.74
N ALA A 253 -29.64 28.82 -3.38
CA ALA A 253 -30.51 29.88 -2.88
C ALA A 253 -31.11 29.53 -1.50
N PRO A 254 -31.47 30.52 -0.66
CA PRO A 254 -32.18 30.25 0.58
C PRO A 254 -33.56 29.66 0.28
N ASP A 255 -33.84 28.53 0.92
CA ASP A 255 -35.13 27.85 0.93
C ASP A 255 -36.08 28.64 1.84
N ASP A 256 -36.95 29.46 1.24
CA ASP A 256 -38.05 30.14 1.94
C ASP A 256 -39.09 29.07 2.33
N GLY A 257 -38.99 28.60 3.58
CA GLY A 257 -39.89 27.59 4.14
C GLY A 257 -41.36 28.04 4.16
N PRO A 258 -42.32 27.11 4.00
CA PRO A 258 -43.74 27.45 4.03
C PRO A 258 -44.20 27.77 5.45
N GLY A 259 -44.75 28.97 5.61
CA GLY A 259 -45.36 29.46 6.84
C GLY A 259 -46.43 28.50 7.38
N THR A 260 -46.26 28.15 8.65
CA THR A 260 -47.23 27.39 9.45
C THR A 260 -48.57 28.12 9.52
N ALA A 261 -49.61 27.46 9.02
CA ALA A 261 -51.00 27.85 9.21
C ALA A 261 -51.36 27.79 10.71
N SER A 262 -51.88 28.90 11.21
CA SER A 262 -52.46 29.05 12.54
C SER A 262 -53.94 28.66 12.52
N SER A 263 -54.29 27.62 13.26
CA SER A 263 -55.63 27.27 13.78
C SER A 263 -55.40 26.91 15.26
N ALA A 264 -56.15 27.35 16.27
CA ALA A 264 -57.61 27.41 16.46
C ALA A 264 -57.87 28.37 17.66
N THR A 265 -58.95 29.17 17.72
CA THR A 265 -60.26 28.85 18.36
C THR A 265 -60.22 27.84 19.49
#